data_AF-B4Y514-F1
#
_entry.id   AF-B4Y514-F1
#
_cell.length_a   1.000
_cell.length_b   1.000
_cell.length_c   1.000
_cell.angle_alpha   90.00
_cell.angle_beta   90.00
_cell.angle_gamma   90.00
#
_symmetry.space_group_name_H-M   'P 1'
#
loop_
_entity.id
_entity.type
_entity.pdbx_description
1 polymer ?
#
loop_
_entity_poly.entity_id
_entity_poly.type
_entity_poly.pdbx_seq_one_letter_code
_entity_poly.pdbx_strand_id
1 'polypeptide(L)'
;PCVGTPAEQALEKALAMLTLRRALPGVLQRLQEALQDYYTLVDRVPALVHNLAGMDYSAVVSEEDLVTKLNAGLQAVSEDPRLLVRAVGPRDTSSEPEAGAEEPPVTGPEVPQDEAARRALVDSVFQVSVLP
;
A
#
# COMPACT_ATOMS: atom_id res chain seq x y z
N PRO A 1 22.11 -1.10 33.25
CA PRO A 1 20.93 -1.94 32.94
C PRO A 1 21.34 -3.07 31.97
N CYS A 2 21.74 -4.22 32.51
CA CYS A 2 22.11 -5.39 31.72
C CYS A 2 20.83 -6.12 31.34
N VAL A 3 20.33 -5.86 30.14
CA VAL A 3 19.19 -6.59 29.60
C VAL A 3 19.63 -8.01 29.27
N GLY A 4 19.21 -8.96 30.09
CA GLY A 4 19.38 -10.39 29.87
C GLY A 4 18.47 -10.85 28.73
N THR A 5 18.79 -10.48 27.49
CA THR A 5 18.24 -11.20 26.35
C THR A 5 18.96 -12.55 26.27
N PRO A 6 18.25 -13.68 26.29
CA PRO A 6 18.89 -14.99 26.17
C PRO A 6 19.71 -15.03 24.88
N ALA A 7 20.94 -15.54 24.95
CA ALA A 7 21.90 -15.50 23.85
C ALA A 7 21.34 -16.12 22.56
N GLU A 8 20.51 -17.16 22.69
CA GLU A 8 19.78 -17.78 21.57
C GLU A 8 18.82 -16.83 20.87
N GLN A 9 18.07 -16.01 21.61
CA GLN A 9 17.14 -15.06 21.01
C GLN A 9 17.86 -13.90 20.32
N ALA A 10 19.01 -13.48 20.85
CA ALA A 10 19.86 -12.49 20.20
C ALA A 10 20.44 -13.03 18.88
N LEU A 11 20.85 -14.30 18.86
CA LEU A 11 21.34 -14.99 17.67
C LEU A 11 20.23 -15.16 16.62
N GLU A 12 19.05 -15.63 17.02
CA GLU A 12 17.90 -15.81 16.12
C GLU A 12 17.52 -14.49 15.45
N LYS A 13 17.44 -13.39 16.22
CA LYS A 13 17.19 -12.05 15.67
C LYS A 13 18.30 -11.61 14.71
N ALA A 14 19.56 -11.87 15.04
CA ALA A 14 20.68 -11.53 14.16
C ALA A 14 20.60 -12.29 12.82
N LEU A 15 20.25 -13.57 12.85
CA LEU A 15 20.06 -14.38 11.64
C LEU A 15 18.86 -13.92 10.82
N ALA A 16 17.75 -13.58 11.46
CA ALA A 16 16.58 -13.02 10.78
C ALA A 16 16.94 -11.70 10.06
N MET A 17 17.66 -10.80 10.73
CA MET A 17 18.14 -9.54 10.13
C MET A 17 19.09 -9.78 8.95
N LEU A 18 20.03 -10.71 9.08
CA LEU A 18 20.95 -11.05 7.97
C LEU A 18 20.20 -11.64 6.77
N THR A 19 19.22 -12.51 7.03
CA THR A 19 18.38 -13.11 5.99
C THR A 19 17.54 -12.06 5.28
N LEU A 20 16.94 -11.13 6.06
CA LEU A 20 16.20 -9.99 5.51
C LEU A 20 17.09 -9.12 4.62
N ARG A 21 18.30 -8.76 5.09
CA ARG A 21 19.25 -7.96 4.29
C ARG A 21 19.69 -8.66 3.01
N ARG A 22 19.81 -9.98 3.04
CA ARG A 22 20.15 -10.77 1.85
C ARG A 22 18.99 -10.81 0.85
N ALA A 23 17.75 -10.85 1.32
CA ALA A 23 16.55 -10.85 0.48
C ALA A 23 16.23 -9.45 -0.09
N LEU A 24 16.62 -8.39 0.61
CA LEU A 24 16.34 -6.99 0.28
C LEU A 24 16.64 -6.59 -1.17
N PRO A 25 17.85 -6.82 -1.73
CA PRO A 25 18.12 -6.48 -3.13
C PRO A 25 17.21 -7.21 -4.12
N GLY A 26 16.83 -8.47 -3.82
CA GLY A 26 15.90 -9.23 -4.65
C GLY A 26 14.45 -8.73 -4.57
N VAL A 27 14.03 -8.22 -3.41
CA VAL A 27 12.71 -7.58 -3.24
C VAL A 27 12.67 -6.26 -3.99
N LEU A 28 13.72 -5.44 -3.89
CA LEU A 28 13.82 -4.17 -4.62
C LEU A 28 13.76 -4.40 -6.14
N GLN A 29 14.48 -5.40 -6.64
CA GLN A 29 14.45 -5.74 -8.06
C GLN A 29 13.04 -6.13 -8.53
N ARG A 30 12.36 -7.03 -7.82
CA ARG A 30 10.97 -7.42 -8.16
C ARG A 30 10.01 -6.24 -8.11
N LEU A 31 10.18 -5.34 -7.14
CA LEU A 31 9.36 -4.13 -7.07
C LEU A 31 9.60 -3.20 -8.27
N GLN A 32 10.86 -3.04 -8.70
CA GLN A 32 11.21 -2.23 -9.88
C GLN A 32 10.65 -2.82 -11.18
N GLU A 33 10.68 -4.14 -11.32
CA GLU A 33 10.05 -4.86 -12.45
C GLU A 33 8.54 -4.64 -12.43
N ALA A 34 7.88 -4.87 -11.29
CA ALA A 34 6.44 -4.67 -11.15
C ALA A 34 6.01 -3.22 -11.43
N LEU A 35 6.81 -2.23 -11.02
CA LEU A 35 6.55 -0.83 -11.34
C LEU A 35 6.69 -0.53 -12.84
N GLN A 36 7.63 -1.18 -13.54
CA GLN A 36 7.77 -0.99 -14.98
C GLN A 36 6.65 -1.68 -15.77
N ASP A 37 6.23 -2.87 -15.37
CA ASP A 37 5.24 -3.65 -16.10
C ASP A 37 3.79 -3.21 -15.84
N TYR A 38 3.47 -2.77 -14.62
CA TYR A 38 2.08 -2.56 -14.20
C TYR A 38 1.72 -1.13 -13.78
N TYR A 39 2.70 -0.22 -13.64
CA TYR A 39 2.40 1.14 -13.21
C TYR A 39 2.00 2.04 -14.39
N THR A 40 0.87 2.73 -14.24
CA THR A 40 0.27 3.53 -15.32
C THR A 40 1.01 4.85 -15.59
N LEU A 41 1.81 5.33 -14.63
CA LEU A 41 2.55 6.59 -14.71
C LEU A 41 4.04 6.34 -14.96
N VAL A 42 4.36 5.97 -16.21
CA VAL A 42 5.73 5.63 -16.65
C VAL A 42 6.74 6.76 -16.46
N ASP A 43 6.28 8.01 -16.48
CA ASP A 43 7.12 9.21 -16.29
C ASP A 43 7.73 9.28 -14.87
N ARG A 44 7.02 8.71 -13.87
CA ARG A 44 7.47 8.69 -12.46
C ARG A 44 8.32 7.47 -12.12
N VAL A 45 8.34 6.43 -12.96
CA VAL A 45 9.08 5.19 -12.71
C VAL A 45 10.60 5.43 -12.55
N PRO A 46 11.29 6.22 -13.39
CA PRO A 46 12.71 6.49 -13.21
C PRO A 46 13.01 7.18 -11.88
N ALA A 47 12.14 8.11 -11.46
CA ALA A 47 12.27 8.81 -10.19
C ALA A 47 12.05 7.86 -9.00
N LEU A 48 11.09 6.94 -9.10
CA LEU A 48 10.85 5.90 -8.09
C LEU A 48 12.05 4.96 -7.96
N VAL A 49 12.59 4.48 -9.09
CA VAL A 49 13.77 3.60 -9.10
C VAL A 49 14.99 4.30 -8.50
N HIS A 50 15.22 5.56 -8.88
CA HIS A 50 16.32 6.35 -8.33
C HIS A 50 16.17 6.59 -6.83
N ASN A 51 14.94 6.88 -6.36
CA ASN A 51 14.65 7.03 -4.94
C ASN A 51 14.93 5.73 -4.16
N LEU A 52 14.42 4.59 -4.64
CA LEU A 52 14.67 3.29 -4.02
C LEU A 52 16.18 2.97 -3.94
N ALA A 53 16.96 3.32 -4.96
CA ALA A 53 18.42 3.12 -4.93
C ALA A 53 19.14 4.07 -3.95
N GLY A 54 18.59 5.26 -3.71
CA GLY A 54 19.15 6.27 -2.81
C GLY A 54 18.76 6.10 -1.34
N MET A 55 17.88 5.16 -1.00
CA MET A 55 17.40 4.96 0.37
C MET A 55 18.36 4.11 1.21
N ASP A 56 18.56 4.52 2.47
CA ASP A 56 19.36 3.77 3.45
C ASP A 56 18.56 2.62 4.09
N TYR A 57 18.75 1.39 3.64
CA TYR A 57 18.11 0.20 4.24
C TYR A 57 18.84 -0.38 5.46
N SER A 58 19.91 0.28 5.92
CA SER A 58 20.75 -0.18 7.03
C SER A 58 20.02 -0.20 8.38
N ALA A 59 19.06 0.70 8.59
CA ALA A 59 18.25 0.79 9.81
C ALA A 59 17.14 -0.27 9.91
N VAL A 60 16.89 -1.00 8.81
CA VAL A 60 15.77 -1.95 8.74
C VAL A 60 16.11 -3.21 9.52
N VAL A 61 15.36 -3.44 10.59
CA VAL A 61 15.53 -4.56 11.53
C VAL A 61 14.39 -5.58 11.47
N SER A 62 13.29 -5.26 10.79
CA SER A 62 12.09 -6.11 10.65
C SER A 62 11.47 -5.95 9.27
N GLU A 63 10.66 -6.94 8.86
CA GLU A 63 9.86 -6.86 7.62
C GLU A 63 8.86 -5.69 7.66
N GLU A 64 8.23 -5.44 8.81
CA GLU A 64 7.31 -4.33 9.01
C GLU A 64 8.00 -2.96 8.81
N ASP A 65 9.24 -2.84 9.31
CA ASP A 65 10.06 -1.64 9.13
C ASP A 65 10.46 -1.48 7.66
N LEU A 66 10.78 -2.58 6.97
CA LEU A 66 11.07 -2.57 5.54
C LEU A 66 9.88 -2.05 4.75
N VAL A 67 8.69 -2.60 5.01
CA VAL A 67 7.44 -2.22 4.35
C VAL A 67 7.11 -0.76 4.61
N THR A 68 7.19 -0.32 5.87
CA THR A 68 6.94 1.08 6.25
C THR A 68 7.92 2.01 5.53
N LYS A 69 9.20 1.65 5.48
CA LYS A 69 10.23 2.44 4.82
C LYS A 69 10.02 2.51 3.32
N LEU A 70 9.76 1.39 2.66
CA LEU A 70 9.46 1.33 1.22
C LEU A 70 8.22 2.16 0.88
N ASN A 71 7.15 2.03 1.66
CA ASN A 71 5.94 2.82 1.47
C ASN A 71 6.21 4.31 1.61
N ALA A 72 6.97 4.75 2.62
CA ALA A 72 7.32 6.15 2.77
C ALA A 72 8.11 6.70 1.57
N GLY A 73 9.09 5.93 1.06
CA GLY A 73 9.88 6.31 -0.12
C GLY A 73 9.05 6.38 -1.40
N LEU A 74 8.21 5.37 -1.64
CA LEU A 74 7.31 5.33 -2.78
C LEU A 74 6.28 6.47 -2.73
N GLN A 75 5.67 6.72 -1.57
CA GLN A 75 4.67 7.77 -1.41
C GLN A 75 5.25 9.18 -1.58
N ALA A 76 6.50 9.40 -1.15
CA ALA A 76 7.19 10.69 -1.32
C ALA A 76 7.40 11.09 -2.79
N VAL A 77 7.46 10.13 -3.72
CA VAL A 77 7.69 10.39 -5.15
C VAL A 77 6.44 10.16 -6.00
N SER A 78 5.68 9.12 -5.69
CA SER A 78 4.48 8.77 -6.47
C SER A 78 3.29 9.65 -6.12
N GLU A 79 3.16 10.10 -4.87
CA GLU A 79 1.95 10.74 -4.31
C GLU A 79 0.67 9.95 -4.63
N ASP A 80 0.79 8.65 -4.92
CA ASP A 80 -0.31 7.79 -5.31
C ASP A 80 -0.68 6.89 -4.13
N PRO A 81 -1.83 7.12 -3.46
CA PRO A 81 -2.25 6.33 -2.32
C PRO A 81 -2.55 4.86 -2.68
N ARG A 82 -2.66 4.52 -3.97
CA ARG A 82 -2.91 3.14 -4.43
C ARG A 82 -1.63 2.30 -4.49
N LEU A 83 -0.45 2.93 -4.56
CA LEU A 83 0.82 2.22 -4.62
C LEU A 83 1.33 1.91 -3.21
N LEU A 84 1.08 0.67 -2.75
CA LEU A 84 1.45 0.20 -1.41
C LEU A 84 2.12 -1.17 -1.46
N VAL A 85 3.24 -1.29 -0.76
CA VAL A 85 3.91 -2.56 -0.44
C VAL A 85 3.30 -3.10 0.85
N ARG A 86 3.05 -4.42 0.91
CA ARG A 86 2.53 -5.09 2.12
C ARG A 86 3.33 -6.35 2.40
N ALA A 87 3.57 -6.61 3.68
CA ALA A 87 4.11 -7.86 4.18
C ALA A 87 3.05 -8.97 3.99
N VAL A 88 3.45 -10.13 3.47
CA VAL A 88 2.60 -11.31 3.43
C VAL A 88 2.71 -12.01 4.79
N GLY A 89 2.06 -11.41 5.79
CA GLY A 89 1.99 -11.96 7.15
C GLY A 89 0.94 -13.09 7.25
N PRO A 90 1.09 -14.06 8.19
CA PRO A 90 0.17 -15.19 8.33
C PRO A 90 -1.26 -14.82 8.81
N ARG A 91 -1.57 -13.56 9.09
CA ARG A 91 -2.80 -13.19 9.82
C ARG A 91 -3.42 -11.83 9.55
N ASP A 92 -3.05 -11.14 8.48
CA ASP A 92 -3.71 -9.88 8.09
C ASP A 92 -4.77 -10.11 7.02
N THR A 93 -5.76 -10.93 7.37
CA THR A 93 -7.14 -10.74 6.93
C THR A 93 -7.70 -9.47 7.60
N SER A 94 -7.17 -8.30 7.24
CA SER A 94 -7.81 -7.01 7.54
C SER A 94 -7.67 -5.99 6.40
N SER A 95 -7.12 -6.43 5.26
CA SER A 95 -7.64 -5.94 4.00
C SER A 95 -8.15 -7.14 3.25
N GLU A 96 -9.41 -7.44 3.57
CA GLU A 96 -10.32 -8.13 2.67
C GLU A 96 -10.02 -7.69 1.23
N PRO A 97 -9.48 -8.58 0.39
CA PRO A 97 -9.83 -8.51 -1.01
C PRO A 97 -11.30 -8.94 -1.04
N GLU A 98 -12.18 -8.01 -1.42
CA GLU A 98 -13.52 -8.33 -1.88
C GLU A 98 -13.38 -9.36 -3.01
N ALA A 99 -13.42 -10.65 -2.65
CA ALA A 99 -13.32 -11.76 -3.55
C ALA A 99 -14.40 -12.76 -3.14
N GLY A 100 -15.61 -12.48 -3.62
CA GLY A 100 -16.59 -13.52 -3.92
C GLY A 100 -17.40 -14.03 -2.73
N ALA A 101 -18.15 -13.14 -2.09
CA ALA A 101 -19.55 -13.50 -1.87
C ALA A 101 -20.29 -13.14 -3.15
N GLU A 102 -20.66 -14.16 -3.93
CA GLU A 102 -21.71 -14.04 -4.94
C GLU A 102 -23.02 -13.80 -4.17
N GLU A 103 -23.19 -12.59 -3.64
CA GLU A 103 -24.51 -12.07 -3.36
C GLU A 103 -25.16 -11.80 -4.73
N PRO A 104 -26.43 -12.20 -4.95
CA PRO A 104 -27.17 -11.68 -6.10
C PRO A 104 -27.04 -10.16 -6.07
N PRO A 105 -26.99 -9.47 -7.22
CA PRO A 105 -26.73 -8.04 -7.24
C PRO A 105 -27.82 -7.40 -6.37
N VAL A 106 -27.44 -6.97 -5.16
CA VAL A 106 -28.23 -6.02 -4.40
C VAL A 106 -28.16 -4.80 -5.28
N THR A 107 -29.25 -4.63 -6.02
CA THR A 107 -29.59 -3.51 -6.85
C THR A 107 -28.95 -2.29 -6.23
N GLY A 108 -27.90 -1.76 -6.88
CA GLY A 108 -27.37 -0.45 -6.53
C GLY A 108 -28.54 0.53 -6.45
N PRO A 109 -28.41 1.68 -5.77
CA PRO A 109 -29.49 2.66 -5.71
C PRO A 109 -29.86 2.97 -7.16
N GLU A 110 -30.99 2.41 -7.61
CA GLU A 110 -31.36 2.42 -9.01
C GLU A 110 -31.53 3.89 -9.33
N VAL A 111 -30.56 4.45 -10.06
CA VAL A 111 -30.63 5.84 -10.47
C VAL A 111 -31.95 5.94 -11.21
N PRO A 112 -32.95 6.68 -10.67
CA PRO A 112 -34.28 6.66 -11.25
C PRO A 112 -34.15 7.02 -12.73
N GLN A 113 -34.68 6.21 -13.64
CA GLN A 113 -34.61 6.55 -15.07
C GLN A 113 -35.38 7.85 -15.37
N ASP A 114 -36.28 8.23 -14.47
CA ASP A 114 -37.06 9.45 -14.52
C ASP A 114 -36.23 10.69 -14.16
N GLU A 115 -36.15 11.63 -15.10
CA GLU A 115 -35.34 12.85 -14.98
C GLU A 115 -35.76 13.71 -13.78
N ALA A 116 -37.05 13.70 -13.41
CA ALA A 116 -37.55 14.44 -12.27
C ALA A 116 -37.08 13.83 -10.94
N ALA A 117 -37.06 12.50 -10.84
CA ALA A 117 -36.57 11.80 -9.66
C ALA A 117 -35.05 11.92 -9.51
N ARG A 118 -34.29 12.00 -10.61
CA ARG A 118 -32.85 12.33 -10.58
C ARG A 118 -32.61 13.76 -10.11
N ARG A 119 -33.40 14.72 -10.60
CA ARG A 119 -33.33 16.12 -10.14
C ARG A 119 -33.60 16.24 -8.64
N ALA A 120 -34.66 15.59 -8.14
CA ALA A 120 -35.02 15.60 -6.73
C ALA A 120 -33.91 15.01 -5.83
N LEU A 121 -33.25 13.93 -6.28
CA LEU A 121 -32.09 13.38 -5.58
C LEU A 121 -30.91 14.35 -5.55
N VAL A 122 -30.59 14.98 -6.69
CA VAL A 122 -29.51 15.97 -6.75
C VAL A 122 -29.80 17.18 -5.88
N ASP A 123 -31.01 17.74 -5.92
CA ASP A 123 -31.40 18.89 -5.10
C ASP A 123 -31.43 18.55 -3.60
N SER A 124 -31.76 17.30 -3.24
CA SER A 124 -31.74 16.83 -1.85
C SER A 124 -30.34 16.56 -1.32
N VAL A 125 -29.40 16.12 -2.15
CA VAL A 125 -28.02 15.78 -1.75
C VAL A 125 -27.10 17.00 -1.86
N PHE A 126 -27.35 17.86 -2.83
CA PHE A 126 -26.54 19.04 -3.15
C PHE A 126 -27.39 20.29 -3.02
N GLN A 127 -27.50 20.82 -1.80
CA GLN A 127 -28.16 22.09 -1.56
C GLN A 127 -27.21 23.25 -1.93
N VAL A 128 -27.31 23.75 -3.15
CA VAL A 128 -26.49 24.88 -3.63
C VAL A 128 -27.23 26.19 -3.37
N SER A 129 -26.97 26.79 -2.21
CA SER A 129 -27.45 28.14 -1.90
C SER A 129 -26.49 29.17 -2.48
N VAL A 130 -26.94 29.94 -3.48
CA VAL A 130 -26.29 31.19 -3.89
C VAL A 130 -26.92 32.33 -3.10
N LEU A 131 -26.15 32.95 -2.19
CA LEU A 131 -26.58 34.18 -1.52
C LEU A 131 -26.53 35.36 -2.52
N PRO A 132 -27.50 36.29 -2.46
CA PRO A 132 -27.51 37.50 -3.29
C PRO A 132 -26.43 38.51 -2.91
#